data_AF-F0NKL4-F1
#
_entry.id   AF-F0NKL4-F1
#
_cell.length_a   1.000
_cell.length_b   1.000
_cell.length_c   1.000
_cell.angle_alpha   90.00
_cell.angle_beta   90.00
_cell.angle_gamma   90.00
#
_symmetry.space_group_name_H-M   'P 1'
#
loop_
_entity.id
_entity.type
_entity.pdbx_description
1 polymer ?
#
loop_
_entity_poly.entity_id
_entity_poly.type
_entity_poly.pdbx_seq_one_letter_code
_entity_poly.pdbx_strand_id
1 'polypeptide(L)'
;MPNTFIKEDEDPEYDILISANDVVIYLDLRWKELEYNRVSINIDGNKIYVTDSMNNRVIKVISLPIRIDPLTLTYKHKNGIFILQGNKLN
;
A
#
# COMPACT_ATOMS: atom_id res chain seq x y z
N MET A 1 -16.46 -8.75 -35.18
CA MET A 1 -15.32 -8.79 -34.23
C MET A 1 -15.90 -9.14 -32.87
N PRO A 2 -15.29 -10.05 -32.10
CA PRO A 2 -15.74 -10.29 -30.73
C PRO A 2 -15.47 -9.03 -29.88
N ASN A 3 -16.35 -8.78 -28.91
CA ASN A 3 -16.13 -7.71 -27.95
C ASN A 3 -14.96 -8.10 -27.03
N THR A 4 -14.05 -7.16 -26.79
CA THR A 4 -12.96 -7.31 -25.83
C THR A 4 -13.18 -6.35 -24.68
N PHE A 5 -13.21 -6.86 -23.45
CA PHE A 5 -13.17 -6.03 -22.26
C PHE A 5 -11.72 -5.59 -22.03
N ILE A 6 -11.50 -4.28 -21.95
CA ILE A 6 -10.23 -3.68 -21.53
C ILE A 6 -10.45 -3.17 -20.11
N LYS A 7 -9.70 -3.70 -19.15
CA LYS A 7 -9.69 -3.19 -17.77
C LYS A 7 -8.49 -2.26 -17.63
N GLU A 8 -8.73 -0.97 -17.42
CA GLU A 8 -7.67 -0.03 -17.09
C GLU A 8 -7.17 -0.29 -15.66
N ASP A 9 -5.86 -0.14 -15.45
CA ASP A 9 -5.25 -0.37 -14.14
C ASP A 9 -5.46 0.87 -13.26
N GLU A 10 -6.56 0.88 -12.49
CA GLU A 10 -6.91 2.02 -11.63
C GLU A 10 -5.92 2.21 -10.48
N ASP A 11 -5.61 3.46 -10.13
CA ASP A 11 -4.76 3.77 -8.99
C ASP A 11 -5.48 3.41 -7.67
N PRO A 12 -4.94 2.51 -6.83
CA PRO A 12 -5.61 2.07 -5.59
C PRO A 12 -5.95 3.21 -4.63
N GLU A 13 -7.13 3.11 -4.00
CA GLU A 13 -7.55 4.01 -2.95
C GLU A 13 -6.89 3.68 -1.61
N TYR A 14 -6.66 4.71 -0.80
CA TYR A 14 -6.16 4.53 0.57
C TYR A 14 -6.66 5.63 1.51
N ASP A 15 -6.80 5.27 2.78
CA ASP A 15 -7.07 6.18 3.89
C ASP A 15 -5.91 6.20 4.88
N ILE A 16 -5.64 7.35 5.49
CA ILE A 16 -4.60 7.52 6.51
C ILE A 16 -5.22 8.01 7.81
N LEU A 17 -4.92 7.31 8.91
CA LEU A 17 -5.18 7.73 10.27
C LEU A 17 -3.86 8.07 10.96
N ILE A 18 -3.70 9.34 11.35
CA ILE A 18 -2.53 9.84 12.07
C ILE A 18 -2.95 10.16 13.51
N SER A 19 -2.49 9.35 14.46
CA SER A 19 -2.69 9.56 15.91
C SER A 19 -1.51 10.31 16.52
N ALA A 20 -1.41 10.42 17.85
CA ALA A 20 -0.27 11.10 18.49
C ALA A 20 1.08 10.43 18.13
N ASN A 21 1.16 9.11 18.30
CA ASN A 21 2.40 8.34 18.12
C ASN A 21 2.39 7.43 16.88
N ASP A 22 1.20 7.09 16.38
CA ASP A 22 1.04 6.03 15.37
C ASP A 22 0.46 6.57 14.07
N VAL A 23 0.80 5.91 12.98
CA VAL A 23 0.16 6.06 11.67
C VAL A 23 -0.36 4.71 11.21
N VAL A 24 -1.63 4.70 10.78
CA VAL A 24 -2.29 3.54 10.20
C VAL A 24 -2.78 3.91 8.81
N ILE A 25 -2.54 3.05 7.83
CA ILE A 25 -2.94 3.24 6.44
C ILE A 25 -3.76 2.04 6.01
N TYR A 26 -4.95 2.31 5.47
CA TYR A 26 -5.83 1.30 4.90
C TYR A 26 -5.74 1.44 3.39
N LEU A 27 -5.18 0.44 2.71
CA LEU A 27 -5.00 0.41 1.27
C LEU A 27 -5.91 -0.65 0.67
N ASP A 28 -6.79 -0.24 -0.25
CA ASP A 28 -7.72 -1.15 -0.92
C ASP A 28 -7.12 -1.72 -2.21
N LEU A 29 -6.81 -3.01 -2.18
CA LEU A 29 -6.33 -3.77 -3.33
C LEU A 29 -7.33 -4.84 -3.77
N ARG A 30 -8.61 -4.76 -3.38
CA ARG A 30 -9.64 -5.77 -3.71
C ARG A 30 -9.83 -5.96 -5.21
N TRP A 31 -9.69 -4.88 -5.98
CA TRP A 31 -9.92 -4.90 -7.43
C TRP A 31 -8.68 -5.24 -8.26
N LYS A 32 -7.53 -5.39 -7.61
CA LYS A 32 -6.27 -5.70 -8.28
C LYS A 32 -6.10 -7.21 -8.42
N GLU A 33 -5.77 -7.63 -9.63
CA GLU A 33 -5.31 -9.00 -9.88
C GLU A 33 -3.88 -9.13 -9.34
N LEU A 34 -3.78 -9.47 -8.05
CA LEU A 34 -2.55 -9.58 -7.29
C LEU A 34 -2.58 -10.85 -6.43
N GLU A 35 -1.47 -11.57 -6.41
CA GLU A 35 -1.23 -12.55 -5.35
C GLU A 35 -0.66 -11.82 -4.13
N TYR A 36 -1.44 -11.77 -3.05
CA TYR A 36 -1.11 -10.92 -1.89
C TYR A 36 0.20 -11.26 -1.19
N ASN A 37 0.67 -12.50 -1.29
CA ASN A 37 1.98 -12.93 -0.78
C ASN A 37 3.17 -12.33 -1.57
N ARG A 38 2.93 -11.71 -2.73
CA ARG A 38 3.96 -11.03 -3.54
C ARG A 38 4.05 -9.54 -3.25
N VAL A 39 3.09 -9.01 -2.49
CA VAL A 39 3.05 -7.59 -2.12
C VAL A 39 4.19 -7.30 -1.16
N SER A 40 5.05 -6.38 -1.56
CA SER A 40 6.13 -5.84 -0.73
C SER A 40 5.82 -4.40 -0.37
N ILE A 41 6.13 -4.04 0.87
CA ILE A 41 5.90 -2.70 1.41
C ILE A 41 7.26 -2.19 1.90
N ASN A 42 7.72 -1.10 1.30
CA ASN A 42 8.96 -0.44 1.65
C ASN A 42 8.69 1.03 1.95
N ILE A 43 9.51 1.63 2.80
CA ILE A 43 9.43 3.05 3.13
C ILE A 43 10.78 3.72 2.84
N ASP A 44 10.73 4.91 2.22
CA ASP A 44 11.87 5.79 2.03
C ASP A 44 11.43 7.23 2.30
N GLY A 45 12.04 7.85 3.32
CA GLY A 45 11.66 9.16 3.81
C GLY A 45 10.19 9.21 4.27
N ASN A 46 9.37 10.01 3.56
CA ASN A 46 7.94 10.16 3.82
C ASN A 46 7.06 9.43 2.78
N LYS A 47 7.63 8.51 2.00
CA LYS A 47 6.91 7.76 0.98
C LYS A 47 6.91 6.27 1.29
N ILE A 48 5.74 5.66 1.15
CA ILE A 48 5.59 4.20 1.16
C ILE A 48 5.40 3.72 -0.26
N TYR A 49 6.18 2.70 -0.62
CA TYR A 49 6.13 2.01 -1.90
C TYR A 49 5.49 0.65 -1.69
N VAL A 50 4.38 0.41 -2.38
CA VAL A 50 3.71 -0.88 -2.42
C VAL A 50 3.95 -1.47 -3.79
N THR A 51 4.62 -2.61 -3.83
CA THR A 51 5.10 -3.24 -5.07
C THR A 51 4.68 -4.70 -5.16
N ASP A 52 4.50 -5.17 -6.39
CA ASP A 52 4.43 -6.58 -6.72
C ASP A 52 5.86 -7.03 -7.04
N SER A 53 6.49 -7.70 -6.08
CA SER A 53 7.91 -8.05 -6.11
C SER A 53 8.28 -9.05 -7.21
N MET A 54 7.33 -9.87 -7.67
CA MET A 54 7.60 -10.89 -8.70
C MET A 54 7.41 -10.37 -10.11
N ASN A 55 6.57 -9.35 -10.28
CA ASN A 55 6.22 -8.78 -11.60
C ASN A 55 6.92 -7.45 -11.87
N ASN A 56 7.84 -7.01 -11.00
CA ASN A 56 8.54 -5.72 -11.10
C ASN A 56 7.60 -4.53 -11.30
N ARG A 57 6.43 -4.55 -10.65
CA ARG A 57 5.37 -3.54 -10.82
C ARG A 57 5.19 -2.74 -9.54
N VAL A 58 5.11 -1.42 -9.66
CA VAL A 58 4.65 -0.54 -8.58
C VAL A 58 3.12 -0.57 -8.56
N ILE A 59 2.55 -0.93 -7.42
CA ILE A 59 1.10 -0.96 -7.21
C ILE A 59 0.62 0.43 -6.75
N LYS A 60 1.34 1.03 -5.80
CA LYS A 60 1.01 2.33 -5.23
C LYS A 60 2.25 3.01 -4.65
N VAL A 61 2.29 4.34 -4.75
CA VAL A 61 3.17 5.18 -3.94
C VAL A 61 2.29 6.08 -3.06
N ILE A 62 2.45 5.98 -1.75
CA ILE A 62 1.69 6.74 -0.76
C ILE A 62 2.63 7.79 -0.18
N SER A 63 2.31 9.07 -0.38
CA SER A 63 3.06 10.18 0.23
C SER A 63 2.42 10.56 1.55
N LEU A 64 3.23 10.60 2.61
CA LEU A 64 2.81 10.95 3.96
C LEU A 64 3.25 12.38 4.31
N PRO A 65 2.45 13.12 5.09
CA PRO A 65 2.84 14.43 5.62
C PRO A 65 3.86 14.33 6.77
N ILE A 66 4.16 13.11 7.24
CA ILE A 66 5.07 12.79 8.35
C ILE A 66 6.01 11.66 7.94
N ARG A 67 7.04 11.41 8.75
CA ARG A 67 7.88 10.20 8.63
C ARG A 67 7.43 9.12 9.60
N ILE A 68 7.54 7.88 9.19
CA ILE A 68 7.33 6.68 10.04
C ILE A 68 8.70 6.07 10.30
N ASP A 69 8.94 5.58 11.52
CA ASP A 69 10.14 4.79 11.82
C ASP A 69 10.07 3.45 11.05
N PRO A 70 10.98 3.21 10.08
CA PRO A 70 10.95 2.01 9.24
C PRO A 70 11.01 0.70 10.04
N LEU A 71 11.66 0.71 11.22
CA LEU A 71 11.79 -0.48 12.06
C LEU A 71 10.47 -0.89 12.73
N THR A 72 9.51 0.03 12.77
CA THR A 72 8.20 -0.18 13.39
C THR A 72 7.10 -0.47 12.37
N LEU A 73 7.42 -0.35 11.07
CA LEU A 73 6.45 -0.56 10.01
C LEU A 73 6.10 -2.06 9.91
N THR A 74 4.84 -2.36 10.15
CA THR A 74 4.25 -3.68 9.99
C THR A 74 3.05 -3.58 9.07
N TYR A 75 2.63 -4.71 8.50
CA TYR A 75 1.40 -4.76 7.74
C TYR A 75 0.67 -6.09 7.94
N LYS A 76 -0.63 -6.05 7.74
CA LYS A 76 -1.50 -7.23 7.66
C LYS A 76 -2.45 -7.07 6.48
N HIS A 77 -2.91 -8.18 5.95
CA HIS A 77 -3.90 -8.21 4.88
C HIS A 77 -5.17 -8.93 5.36
N LYS A 78 -6.33 -8.38 5.04
CA LYS A 78 -7.64 -9.02 5.28
C LYS A 78 -8.63 -8.58 4.21
N ASN A 79 -9.22 -9.55 3.49
CA ASN A 79 -10.28 -9.33 2.50
C ASN A 79 -9.94 -8.25 1.45
N GLY A 80 -8.71 -8.26 0.93
CA GLY A 80 -8.19 -7.33 -0.07
C GLY A 80 -7.76 -5.96 0.47
N ILE A 81 -7.90 -5.71 1.77
CA ILE A 81 -7.40 -4.50 2.42
C ILE A 81 -6.05 -4.79 3.09
N PHE A 82 -5.05 -3.97 2.77
CA PHE A 82 -3.78 -3.93 3.48
C PHE A 82 -3.85 -2.86 4.55
N ILE A 83 -3.51 -3.25 5.78
CA ILE A 83 -3.46 -2.35 6.94
C ILE A 83 -2.00 -2.24 7.31
N LEU A 84 -1.40 -1.09 6.97
CA LEU A 84 -0.02 -0.76 7.29
C LEU A 84 -0.03 0.05 8.58
N GLN A 85 0.87 -0.24 9.51
CA GLN A 85 0.96 0.44 10.79
C GLN A 85 2.42 0.65 11.19
N GLY A 86 2.75 1.85 11.67
CA GLY A 86 4.06 2.14 12.25
C GLY A 86 4.03 3.40 13.13
N ASN A 87 5.09 3.59 13.89
CA ASN A 87 5.25 4.73 14.77
C ASN A 87 5.77 5.93 13.98
N LYS A 88 5.37 7.14 14.38
CA LYS A 88 5.98 8.36 13.86
C LYS A 88 7.45 8.42 14.21
N LEU A 89 8.26 8.83 13.25
CA LEU A 89 9.64 9.21 13.49
C LEU A 89 9.64 10.67 13.97
N ASN A 90 10.03 10.88 15.23
CA ASN A 90 10.15 12.21 15.83
C ASN A 90 11.30 13.01 15.21
#